data_AF-A0A1A8PVR2-F1
#
_entry.id   AF-A0A1A8PVR2-F1
#
_cell.length_a   1.000
_cell.length_b   1.000
_cell.length_c   1.000
_cell.angle_alpha   90.00
_cell.angle_beta   90.00
_cell.angle_gamma   90.00
#
_symmetry.space_group_name_H-M   'P 1'
#
loop_
_entity.id
_entity.type
_entity.pdbx_description
1 polymer ?
#
loop_
_entity_poly.entity_id
_entity_poly.type
_entity_poly.pdbx_seq_one_letter_code
_entity_poly.pdbx_strand_id
1 'polypeptide(L)'
;MREKKQTKKKPTFLQGITQTVQDFFRNCARMTTDKTDTITRNNIKHQRMILTDSMINLHTDFLTRNPTVKLSYSSFCALRPFYVTAPKTSDRKTCLCQMHENACLMLEVLRSSTIPSQEQDKIQVQWKQWERVEENTANGSHINIKLVQHSGSLSKLIKLYEQKLIKETTTHVCLVLNQSNAYRNTIETCDECTAIVHVDFSESWRCKYQSEVQACHFGQNLPQITLHTGMYYIKGEKAGFCTVSESKRQDASAIWTHMDPVLKTIKMKYPHITTVHFWSDGPSKQYKNKKNFYFLSGIPSTLGFERATWNFFPTSHGKGAPDGIGGTVKRTADNLVLRGNDLTDGKTFLEKVSNSLRGIQLHYITEEDMQIYDALLIQPLKQVPLTRQIHQRTGSSTDNYPAFAARCWFACASVPQHSFFHDYPEKPQSHKRRAKKRPLAVLIEEMEKKDSEGIEEEWDEELVKGPEGTIKVTTVGGLHEGDWLAVVYDDHWWLAKTIAVDLEHQDVEVEFLHPHGPTEKVKPKHGRKDVCFCLVKDIIVKLMGKASPVQSRTREIYNIVPDVMDFIDREHTRRLLLT
;
A
#
# COMPACT_ATOMS: atom_id res chain seq x y z
N MET A 1 -25.23 56.28 -17.85
CA MET A 1 -26.01 55.12 -17.36
C MET A 1 -25.92 53.98 -18.37
N ARG A 2 -25.29 52.87 -17.98
CA ARG A 2 -25.67 51.49 -18.33
C ARG A 2 -24.80 50.58 -17.46
N GLU A 3 -25.26 50.37 -16.23
CA GLU A 3 -24.70 49.35 -15.35
C GLU A 3 -24.85 47.99 -16.01
N LYS A 4 -23.72 47.31 -16.26
CA LYS A 4 -23.71 45.88 -16.60
C LYS A 4 -24.15 45.12 -15.34
N LYS A 5 -25.44 44.76 -15.27
CA LYS A 5 -25.93 43.75 -14.32
C LYS A 5 -25.16 42.45 -14.56
N GLN A 6 -24.21 42.14 -13.68
CA GLN A 6 -23.69 40.78 -13.55
C GLN A 6 -24.81 39.90 -12.98
N THR A 7 -25.51 39.19 -13.86
CA THR A 7 -26.40 38.11 -13.47
C THR A 7 -25.56 36.97 -12.91
N LYS A 8 -25.57 36.78 -11.57
CA LYS A 8 -25.06 35.56 -10.95
C LYS A 8 -25.85 34.37 -11.52
N LYS A 9 -25.17 33.45 -12.22
CA LYS A 9 -25.77 32.17 -12.65
C LYS A 9 -26.26 31.40 -11.42
N LYS A 10 -27.46 30.83 -11.47
CA LYS A 10 -27.96 29.93 -10.42
C LYS A 10 -27.06 28.68 -10.34
N PRO A 11 -26.81 28.14 -9.14
CA PRO A 11 -26.02 26.92 -9.00
C PRO A 11 -26.77 25.72 -9.58
N THR A 12 -26.05 24.79 -10.21
CA THR A 12 -26.63 23.54 -10.76
C THR A 12 -27.21 22.66 -9.65
N PHE A 13 -28.13 21.75 -9.97
CA PHE A 13 -28.72 20.81 -9.00
C PHE A 13 -27.64 20.05 -8.19
N LEU A 14 -26.56 19.64 -8.86
CA LEU A 14 -25.40 18.99 -8.21
C LEU A 14 -24.68 19.90 -7.22
N GLN A 15 -24.51 21.20 -7.53
CA GLN A 15 -23.93 22.17 -6.60
C GLN A 15 -24.81 22.37 -5.37
N GLY A 16 -26.14 22.30 -5.52
CA GLY A 16 -27.10 22.39 -4.42
C GLY A 16 -27.04 21.20 -3.44
N ILE A 17 -26.70 20.00 -3.93
CA ILE A 17 -26.66 18.78 -3.10
C ILE A 17 -25.25 18.35 -2.66
N THR A 18 -24.21 18.96 -3.23
CA THR A 18 -22.80 18.64 -2.96
C THR A 18 -22.50 18.61 -1.47
N GLN A 19 -22.93 19.64 -0.73
CA GLN A 19 -22.64 19.74 0.70
C GLN A 19 -23.29 18.59 1.49
N THR A 20 -24.55 18.28 1.20
CA THR A 20 -25.30 17.18 1.84
C THR A 20 -24.63 15.82 1.61
N VAL A 21 -24.14 15.56 0.39
CA VAL A 21 -23.43 14.32 0.07
C VAL A 21 -22.07 14.26 0.77
N GLN A 22 -21.33 15.38 0.80
CA GLN A 22 -20.03 15.44 1.49
C GLN A 22 -20.15 15.28 3.01
N ASP A 23 -21.21 15.84 3.63
CA ASP A 23 -21.52 15.65 5.04
C ASP A 23 -21.89 14.20 5.35
N PHE A 24 -22.66 13.55 4.47
CA PHE A 24 -22.95 12.12 4.59
C PHE A 24 -21.66 11.28 4.59
N PHE A 25 -20.74 11.53 3.64
CA PHE A 25 -19.45 10.82 3.62
C PHE A 25 -18.59 11.04 4.86
N ARG A 26 -18.61 12.24 5.46
CA ARG A 26 -17.90 12.50 6.72
C ARG A 26 -18.42 11.64 7.88
N ASN A 27 -19.73 11.38 7.92
CA ASN A 27 -20.35 10.55 8.95
C ASN A 27 -20.15 9.04 8.69
N CYS A 28 -20.00 8.64 7.43
CA CYS A 28 -19.78 7.25 6.99
C CYS A 28 -18.28 6.90 6.79
N ALA A 29 -17.38 7.70 7.36
CA ALA A 29 -15.95 7.48 7.29
C ALA A 29 -15.30 7.68 8.66
N ARG A 30 -14.33 6.82 8.97
CA ARG A 30 -13.52 6.94 10.19
C ARG A 30 -12.23 7.68 9.91
N MET A 31 -11.79 8.50 10.86
CA MET A 31 -10.45 9.10 10.79
C MET A 31 -9.36 8.03 10.94
N THR A 32 -8.25 8.23 10.24
CA THR A 32 -7.03 7.46 10.50
C THR A 32 -6.48 7.90 11.86
N THR A 33 -5.99 6.93 12.64
CA THR A 33 -5.43 7.19 13.99
C THR A 33 -4.14 8.01 13.96
N ASP A 34 -3.46 8.05 12.82
CA ASP A 34 -2.23 8.81 12.64
C ASP A 34 -2.59 10.20 12.09
N LYS A 35 -2.36 11.24 12.90
CA LYS A 35 -2.62 12.65 12.52
C LYS A 35 -1.75 13.11 11.34
N THR A 36 -0.76 12.31 10.91
CA THR A 36 0.11 12.61 9.78
C THR A 36 -0.38 12.02 8.45
N ASP A 37 -1.30 11.05 8.49
CA ASP A 37 -1.89 10.45 7.30
C ASP A 37 -2.90 11.42 6.67
N THR A 38 -2.44 12.13 5.64
CA THR A 38 -3.10 13.29 5.04
C THR A 38 -3.08 13.18 3.53
N ILE A 39 -4.13 13.65 2.87
CA ILE A 39 -4.22 13.72 1.40
C ILE A 39 -4.27 15.19 1.01
N THR A 40 -3.47 15.56 0.01
CA THR A 40 -3.45 16.90 -0.58
C THR A 40 -3.97 16.81 -2.00
N ARG A 41 -4.92 17.68 -2.36
CA ARG A 41 -5.39 17.85 -3.74
C ARG A 41 -5.68 19.33 -3.96
N ASN A 42 -5.25 19.89 -5.09
CA ASN A 42 -5.43 21.31 -5.44
C ASN A 42 -4.94 22.27 -4.34
N ASN A 43 -3.75 22.03 -3.76
CA ASN A 43 -3.18 22.79 -2.64
C ASN A 43 -3.98 22.79 -1.33
N ILE A 44 -5.06 22.01 -1.23
CA ILE A 44 -5.83 21.85 0.00
C ILE A 44 -5.45 20.52 0.66
N LYS A 45 -5.03 20.60 1.93
CA LYS A 45 -4.60 19.44 2.71
C LYS A 45 -5.63 19.06 3.76
N HIS A 46 -6.06 17.80 3.76
CA HIS A 46 -6.97 17.24 4.76
C HIS A 46 -6.42 15.95 5.37
N GLN A 47 -6.83 15.64 6.60
CA GLN A 47 -6.56 14.34 7.21
C GLN A 47 -7.35 13.26 6.47
N ARG A 48 -6.68 12.14 6.16
CA ARG A 48 -7.29 11.02 5.45
C ARG A 48 -8.37 10.38 6.31
N MET A 49 -9.52 10.10 5.70
CA MET A 49 -10.60 9.33 6.28
C MET A 49 -10.82 8.07 5.44
N ILE A 50 -11.26 7.00 6.10
CA ILE A 50 -11.48 5.69 5.51
C ILE A 50 -12.96 5.35 5.61
N LEU A 51 -13.56 4.99 4.48
CA LEU A 51 -14.96 4.55 4.42
C LEU A 51 -15.19 3.34 5.33
N THR A 52 -16.31 3.33 6.05
CA THR A 52 -16.68 2.23 6.94
C THR A 52 -17.48 1.14 6.24
N ASP A 53 -17.99 1.40 5.04
CA ASP A 53 -18.79 0.47 4.23
C ASP A 53 -18.46 0.66 2.73
N SER A 54 -18.98 -0.23 1.89
CA SER A 54 -18.85 -0.13 0.43
C SER A 54 -19.60 1.08 -0.11
N MET A 55 -19.06 1.68 -1.18
CA MET A 55 -19.70 2.84 -1.82
C MET A 55 -21.14 2.53 -2.25
N ILE A 56 -21.43 1.31 -2.70
CA ILE A 56 -22.77 0.86 -3.14
C ILE A 56 -23.77 0.87 -1.97
N ASN A 57 -23.37 0.34 -0.83
CA ASN A 57 -24.19 0.35 0.38
C ASN A 57 -24.45 1.78 0.86
N LEU A 58 -23.40 2.61 0.85
CA LEU A 58 -23.49 4.02 1.24
C LEU A 58 -24.41 4.83 0.32
N HIS A 59 -24.40 4.56 -0.99
CA HIS A 59 -25.33 5.19 -1.94
C HIS A 59 -26.78 4.78 -1.68
N THR A 60 -27.01 3.49 -1.45
CA THR A 60 -28.34 2.95 -1.11
C THR A 60 -28.87 3.57 0.18
N ASP A 61 -28.03 3.65 1.21
CA ASP A 61 -28.34 4.30 2.49
C ASP A 61 -28.61 5.80 2.32
N PHE A 62 -27.79 6.50 1.53
CA PHE A 62 -27.98 7.92 1.24
C PHE A 62 -29.33 8.19 0.57
N LEU A 63 -29.72 7.41 -0.44
CA LEU A 63 -31.02 7.53 -1.11
C LEU A 63 -32.19 7.17 -0.19
N THR A 64 -32.01 6.19 0.68
CA THR A 64 -33.01 5.81 1.69
C THR A 64 -33.26 6.95 2.69
N ARG A 65 -32.20 7.65 3.10
CA ARG A 65 -32.28 8.80 4.01
C ARG A 65 -32.73 10.09 3.34
N ASN A 66 -32.65 10.17 2.00
CA ASN A 66 -33.03 11.35 1.22
C ASN A 66 -33.96 10.95 0.05
N PRO A 67 -35.23 10.57 0.30
CA PRO A 67 -36.09 9.99 -0.74
C PRO A 67 -36.43 10.93 -1.90
N THR A 68 -36.38 12.25 -1.66
CA THR A 68 -36.65 13.29 -2.67
C THR A 68 -35.46 13.53 -3.60
N VAL A 69 -34.28 13.02 -3.24
CA VAL A 69 -33.05 13.19 -4.01
C VAL A 69 -32.96 12.10 -5.08
N LYS A 70 -32.90 12.52 -6.34
CA LYS A 70 -32.53 11.64 -7.46
C LYS A 70 -31.05 11.81 -7.77
N LEU A 71 -30.21 10.98 -7.17
CA LEU A 71 -28.76 11.00 -7.36
C LEU A 71 -28.28 9.63 -7.82
N SER A 72 -27.60 9.57 -8.97
CA SER A 72 -27.00 8.33 -9.48
C SER A 72 -25.84 7.87 -8.59
N TYR A 73 -25.51 6.59 -8.67
CA TYR A 73 -24.35 6.04 -7.96
C TYR A 73 -23.05 6.78 -8.34
N SER A 74 -22.86 7.06 -9.62
CA SER A 74 -21.66 7.74 -10.15
C SER A 74 -21.56 9.19 -9.70
N SER A 75 -22.67 9.94 -9.73
CA SER A 75 -22.69 11.31 -9.22
C SER A 75 -22.43 11.34 -7.72
N PHE A 76 -22.96 10.37 -6.97
CA PHE A 76 -22.66 10.20 -5.54
C PHE A 76 -21.17 9.91 -5.30
N CYS A 77 -20.56 9.03 -6.10
CA CYS A 77 -19.12 8.75 -6.06
C CYS A 77 -18.26 9.98 -6.40
N ALA A 78 -18.65 10.76 -7.41
CA ALA A 78 -17.94 11.96 -7.85
C ALA A 78 -17.98 13.09 -6.81
N LEU A 79 -19.08 13.18 -6.04
CA LEU A 79 -19.25 14.14 -4.95
C LEU A 79 -18.51 13.74 -3.67
N ARG A 80 -17.89 12.55 -3.63
CA ARG A 80 -17.07 12.10 -2.49
C ARG A 80 -15.89 13.06 -2.27
N PRO A 81 -15.67 13.55 -1.03
CA PRO A 81 -14.49 14.33 -0.73
C PRO A 81 -13.20 13.55 -1.03
N PHE A 82 -12.22 14.20 -1.65
CA PHE A 82 -10.97 13.54 -2.09
C PHE A 82 -10.14 12.92 -0.95
N TYR A 83 -10.34 13.38 0.29
CA TYR A 83 -9.67 12.85 1.48
C TYR A 83 -10.39 11.66 2.11
N VAL A 84 -11.57 11.27 1.60
CA VAL A 84 -12.31 10.07 2.02
C VAL A 84 -12.01 8.94 1.03
N THR A 85 -11.32 7.90 1.50
CA THR A 85 -10.80 6.82 0.64
C THR A 85 -11.34 5.45 1.03
N ALA A 86 -11.32 4.51 0.08
CA ALA A 86 -11.61 3.12 0.38
C ALA A 86 -10.53 2.52 1.30
N PRO A 87 -10.89 1.56 2.19
CA PRO A 87 -9.92 0.86 3.02
C PRO A 87 -8.96 0.02 2.16
N LYS A 88 -7.66 0.13 2.46
CA LYS A 88 -6.59 -0.72 1.90
C LYS A 88 -6.19 -1.80 2.91
N THR A 89 -5.56 -2.88 2.43
CA THR A 89 -4.99 -3.93 3.30
C THR A 89 -3.96 -3.39 4.29
N SER A 90 -3.24 -2.32 3.93
CA SER A 90 -2.31 -1.59 4.81
C SER A 90 -3.00 -0.80 5.92
N ASP A 91 -4.28 -0.46 5.76
CA ASP A 91 -5.07 0.31 6.73
C ASP A 91 -5.60 -0.58 7.87
N ARG A 92 -5.40 -1.91 7.76
CA ARG A 92 -5.63 -2.87 8.85
C ARG A 92 -4.51 -2.73 9.87
N LYS A 93 -4.81 -2.17 11.04
CA LYS A 93 -3.93 -2.25 12.22
C LYS A 93 -4.06 -3.64 12.88
N THR A 94 -3.67 -4.67 12.15
CA THR A 94 -3.61 -6.03 12.68
C THR A 94 -2.14 -6.36 12.93
N CYS A 95 -1.77 -6.56 14.20
CA CYS A 95 -0.57 -7.36 14.45
C CYS A 95 -0.82 -8.75 13.87
N LEU A 96 0.10 -9.26 13.07
CA LEU A 96 0.01 -10.63 12.56
C LEU A 96 0.68 -11.63 13.53
N CYS A 97 0.92 -11.20 14.77
CA CYS A 97 1.52 -12.04 15.80
C CYS A 97 0.50 -13.02 16.36
N GLN A 98 0.96 -14.26 16.53
CA GLN A 98 0.26 -15.31 17.27
C GLN A 98 -0.25 -14.82 18.65
N MET A 99 0.51 -13.94 19.32
CA MET A 99 0.18 -13.41 20.65
C MET A 99 -1.10 -12.56 20.65
N HIS A 100 -1.22 -11.58 19.73
CA HIS A 100 -2.43 -10.77 19.63
C HIS A 100 -3.59 -11.53 19.01
N GLU A 101 -3.34 -12.37 18.01
CA GLU A 101 -4.39 -13.17 17.38
C GLU A 101 -5.03 -14.14 18.39
N ASN A 102 -4.22 -14.82 19.21
CA ASN A 102 -4.74 -15.69 20.27
C ASN A 102 -5.54 -14.90 21.31
N ALA A 103 -5.09 -13.71 21.69
CA ALA A 103 -5.83 -12.85 22.59
C ALA A 103 -7.19 -12.42 22.00
N CYS A 104 -7.23 -12.07 20.71
CA CYS A 104 -8.46 -11.74 20.00
C CYS A 104 -9.43 -12.93 19.96
N LEU A 105 -8.96 -14.11 19.57
CA LEU A 105 -9.77 -15.34 19.51
C LEU A 105 -10.39 -15.69 20.88
N MET A 106 -9.64 -15.52 21.97
CA MET A 106 -10.17 -15.72 23.33
C MET A 106 -11.20 -14.65 23.69
N LEU A 107 -10.93 -13.38 23.35
CA LEU A 107 -11.82 -12.26 23.65
C LEU A 107 -13.16 -12.37 22.91
N GLU A 108 -13.18 -12.91 21.69
CA GLU A 108 -14.42 -13.18 20.93
C GLU A 108 -15.34 -14.13 21.69
N VAL A 109 -14.80 -15.23 22.21
CA VAL A 109 -15.56 -16.21 23.02
C VAL A 109 -16.01 -15.58 24.35
N LEU A 110 -15.17 -14.76 24.98
CA LEU A 110 -15.54 -14.07 26.22
C LEU A 110 -16.68 -13.07 26.00
N ARG A 111 -16.69 -12.35 24.86
CA ARG A 111 -17.76 -11.38 24.51
C ARG A 111 -19.10 -12.07 24.30
N SER A 112 -19.12 -13.23 23.66
CA SER A 112 -20.36 -13.99 23.44
C SER A 112 -20.89 -14.68 24.70
N SER A 113 -20.08 -14.79 25.76
CA SER A 113 -20.40 -15.57 26.98
C SER A 113 -20.95 -14.71 28.13
N THR A 114 -21.66 -13.62 27.84
CA THR A 114 -22.05 -12.55 28.81
C THR A 114 -22.89 -13.08 29.99
N ILE A 115 -22.29 -13.38 31.16
CA ILE A 115 -23.00 -13.89 32.37
C ILE A 115 -22.30 -13.40 33.67
N PRO A 116 -23.05 -13.07 34.76
CA PRO A 116 -22.52 -12.62 36.05
C PRO A 116 -21.53 -13.57 36.75
N SER A 117 -20.67 -12.98 37.58
CA SER A 117 -19.44 -13.57 38.17
C SER A 117 -19.61 -14.86 38.98
N GLN A 118 -20.82 -15.24 39.38
CA GLN A 118 -21.05 -16.33 40.34
C GLN A 118 -21.19 -17.72 39.72
N GLU A 119 -21.22 -17.87 38.39
CA GLU A 119 -21.41 -19.19 37.72
C GLU A 119 -20.35 -19.53 36.65
N GLN A 120 -19.24 -18.81 36.61
CA GLN A 120 -18.20 -18.94 35.57
C GLN A 120 -17.56 -20.34 35.49
N ASP A 121 -17.50 -21.09 36.59
CA ASP A 121 -16.92 -22.44 36.60
C ASP A 121 -17.86 -23.50 36.02
N LYS A 122 -19.17 -23.25 35.96
CA LYS A 122 -20.17 -24.18 35.42
C LYS A 122 -20.35 -24.06 33.91
N ILE A 123 -20.00 -22.92 33.34
CA ILE A 123 -20.15 -22.64 31.91
C ILE A 123 -19.02 -23.29 31.14
N GLN A 124 -19.34 -24.23 30.27
CA GLN A 124 -18.38 -24.81 29.33
C GLN A 124 -18.31 -23.96 28.05
N VAL A 125 -17.09 -23.65 27.63
CA VAL A 125 -16.81 -22.89 26.42
C VAL A 125 -15.81 -23.64 25.56
N GLN A 126 -15.87 -23.36 24.26
CA GLN A 126 -14.88 -23.77 23.29
C GLN A 126 -14.20 -22.54 22.73
N TRP A 127 -12.87 -22.56 22.64
CA TRP A 127 -12.10 -21.49 22.02
C TRP A 127 -11.02 -22.06 21.13
N LYS A 128 -10.49 -21.22 20.24
CA LYS A 128 -9.39 -21.60 19.36
C LYS A 128 -8.16 -20.77 19.71
N GLN A 129 -6.98 -21.35 19.56
CA GLN A 129 -5.72 -20.62 19.62
C GLN A 129 -4.68 -21.26 18.71
N TRP A 130 -3.84 -20.43 18.11
CA TRP A 130 -2.68 -20.87 17.35
C TRP A 130 -1.61 -21.43 18.29
N GLU A 131 -1.09 -22.61 17.97
CA GLU A 131 -0.07 -23.33 18.74
C GLU A 131 0.97 -23.96 17.82
N ARG A 132 2.18 -24.17 18.35
CA ARG A 132 3.21 -24.95 17.68
C ARG A 132 2.96 -26.42 17.96
N VAL A 133 2.62 -27.16 16.92
CA VAL A 133 2.33 -28.59 16.96
C VAL A 133 3.48 -29.33 16.29
N GLU A 134 4.07 -30.28 17.01
CA GLU A 134 5.09 -31.16 16.48
C GLU A 134 4.43 -32.34 15.75
N GLU A 135 4.68 -32.48 14.46
CA GLU A 135 4.14 -33.55 13.62
C GLU A 135 5.24 -34.47 13.16
N ASN A 136 5.12 -35.74 13.52
CA ASN A 136 5.98 -36.79 13.01
C ASN A 136 5.47 -37.23 11.64
N THR A 137 6.22 -36.90 10.60
CA THR A 137 6.01 -37.44 9.26
C THR A 137 7.03 -38.53 8.97
N ALA A 138 6.83 -39.31 7.90
CA ALA A 138 7.79 -40.32 7.46
C ALA A 138 9.21 -39.76 7.20
N ASN A 139 9.33 -38.44 6.97
CA ASN A 139 10.59 -37.75 6.68
C ASN A 139 11.18 -37.00 7.91
N GLY A 140 10.59 -37.17 9.10
CA GLY A 140 11.03 -36.55 10.35
C GLY A 140 9.96 -35.72 11.05
N SER A 141 10.34 -35.16 12.20
CA SER A 141 9.50 -34.26 12.99
C SER A 141 9.55 -32.83 12.43
N HIS A 142 8.38 -32.27 12.12
CA HIS A 142 8.21 -30.88 11.69
C HIS A 142 7.33 -30.12 12.67
N ILE A 143 7.77 -28.94 13.09
CA ILE A 143 6.96 -28.04 13.92
C ILE A 143 6.12 -27.15 12.99
N ASN A 144 4.80 -27.34 13.02
CA ASN A 144 3.84 -26.52 12.30
C ASN A 144 3.05 -25.62 13.26
N ILE A 145 2.64 -24.44 12.79
CA ILE A 145 1.72 -23.58 13.55
C ILE A 145 0.30 -23.91 13.09
N LYS A 146 -0.55 -24.37 14.01
CA LYS A 146 -1.93 -24.75 13.72
C LYS A 146 -2.91 -24.08 14.66
N LEU A 147 -4.12 -23.83 14.17
CA LEU A 147 -5.23 -23.36 14.96
C LEU A 147 -5.85 -24.56 15.69
N VAL A 148 -5.61 -24.66 16.99
CA VAL A 148 -6.07 -25.77 17.84
C VAL A 148 -7.34 -25.36 18.58
N GLN A 149 -8.34 -26.24 18.58
CA GLN A 149 -9.57 -26.06 19.34
C GLN A 149 -9.43 -26.64 20.75
N HIS A 150 -9.81 -25.86 21.74
CA HIS A 150 -9.80 -26.21 23.15
C HIS A 150 -11.21 -26.14 23.73
N SER A 151 -11.43 -26.85 24.83
CA SER A 151 -12.65 -26.81 25.62
C SER A 151 -12.34 -26.74 27.12
N GLY A 152 -13.19 -26.06 27.88
CA GLY A 152 -13.06 -25.96 29.33
C GLY A 152 -14.03 -24.95 29.93
N SER A 153 -13.90 -24.69 31.24
CA SER A 153 -14.75 -23.71 31.91
C SER A 153 -14.45 -22.28 31.48
N LEU A 154 -15.45 -21.40 31.53
CA LEU A 154 -15.29 -19.97 31.26
C LEU A 154 -14.23 -19.33 32.18
N SER A 155 -14.22 -19.70 33.47
CA SER A 155 -13.19 -19.29 34.45
C SER A 155 -11.76 -19.69 34.03
N LYS A 156 -11.58 -20.89 33.45
CA LYS A 156 -10.27 -21.32 32.90
C LYS A 156 -9.85 -20.44 31.71
N LEU A 157 -10.79 -20.11 30.82
CA LEU A 157 -10.53 -19.23 29.68
C LEU A 157 -10.18 -17.81 30.13
N ILE A 158 -10.89 -17.24 31.12
CA ILE A 158 -10.60 -15.92 31.69
C ILE A 158 -9.18 -15.87 32.26
N LYS A 159 -8.81 -16.84 33.11
CA LYS A 159 -7.45 -16.90 33.69
C LYS A 159 -6.37 -17.03 32.62
N LEU A 160 -6.61 -17.83 31.58
CA LEU A 160 -5.69 -17.98 30.46
C LEU A 160 -5.54 -16.67 29.68
N TYR A 161 -6.66 -15.99 29.40
CA TYR A 161 -6.67 -14.70 28.72
C TYR A 161 -5.94 -13.62 29.52
N GLU A 162 -6.17 -13.50 30.83
CA GLU A 162 -5.46 -12.57 31.71
C GLU A 162 -3.94 -12.83 31.72
N GLN A 163 -3.53 -14.10 31.82
CA GLN A 163 -2.11 -14.46 31.76
C GLN A 163 -1.48 -14.06 30.42
N LYS A 164 -2.17 -14.30 29.30
CA LYS A 164 -1.70 -13.90 27.96
C LYS A 164 -1.72 -12.40 27.74
N LEU A 165 -2.68 -11.68 28.32
CA LEU A 165 -2.70 -10.22 28.28
C LEU A 165 -1.48 -9.63 28.99
N ILE A 166 -1.22 -10.08 30.22
CA ILE A 166 -0.17 -9.52 31.07
C ILE A 166 1.22 -9.90 30.55
N LYS A 167 1.45 -11.19 30.27
CA LYS A 167 2.80 -11.70 29.98
C LYS A 167 3.20 -11.60 28.51
N GLU A 168 2.23 -11.60 27.60
CA GLU A 168 2.50 -11.68 26.16
C GLU A 168 2.08 -10.37 25.48
N THR A 169 0.77 -10.09 25.45
CA THR A 169 0.17 -9.03 24.64
C THR A 169 0.65 -7.63 25.06
N THR A 170 0.57 -7.30 26.35
CA THR A 170 0.92 -5.95 26.85
C THR A 170 2.40 -5.66 26.62
N THR A 171 3.27 -6.60 26.98
CA THR A 171 4.72 -6.48 26.74
C THR A 171 5.01 -6.30 25.26
N HIS A 172 4.33 -7.06 24.39
CA HIS A 172 4.51 -6.95 22.95
C HIS A 172 4.08 -5.58 22.40
N VAL A 173 2.89 -5.08 22.78
CA VAL A 173 2.43 -3.74 22.40
C VAL A 173 3.43 -2.66 22.84
N CYS A 174 3.88 -2.71 24.08
CA CYS A 174 4.87 -1.75 24.60
C CYS A 174 6.18 -1.80 23.80
N LEU A 175 6.69 -3.01 23.52
CA LEU A 175 7.89 -3.18 22.70
C LEU A 175 7.73 -2.61 21.29
N VAL A 176 6.57 -2.82 20.66
CA VAL A 176 6.27 -2.33 19.32
C VAL A 176 6.23 -0.81 19.28
N LEU A 177 5.55 -0.19 20.25
CA LEU A 177 5.50 1.25 20.37
C LEU A 177 6.89 1.82 20.64
N ASN A 178 7.64 1.25 21.58
CA ASN A 178 8.97 1.71 21.94
C ASN A 178 9.96 1.58 20.78
N GLN A 179 10.01 0.43 20.10
CA GLN A 179 10.92 0.23 18.97
C GLN A 179 10.54 1.07 17.76
N SER A 180 9.25 1.27 17.50
CA SER A 180 8.79 2.17 16.43
C SER A 180 9.14 3.62 16.74
N ASN A 181 9.03 4.04 18.00
CA ASN A 181 9.44 5.37 18.45
C ASN A 181 10.96 5.52 18.37
N ALA A 182 11.73 4.52 18.81
CA ALA A 182 13.18 4.53 18.72
C ALA A 182 13.64 4.65 17.27
N TYR A 183 13.09 3.84 16.35
CA TYR A 183 13.39 3.93 14.92
C TYR A 183 13.11 5.33 14.35
N ARG A 184 11.93 5.90 14.64
CA ARG A 184 11.58 7.26 14.19
C ARG A 184 12.53 8.30 14.76
N ASN A 185 12.82 8.23 16.05
CA ASN A 185 13.75 9.14 16.71
C ASN A 185 15.15 9.03 16.08
N THR A 186 15.65 7.81 15.82
CA THR A 186 16.95 7.61 15.18
C THR A 186 17.02 8.29 13.81
N ILE A 187 15.96 8.23 13.00
CA ILE A 187 15.89 8.93 11.71
C ILE A 187 15.80 10.45 11.90
N GLU A 188 14.95 10.92 12.81
CA GLU A 188 14.74 12.36 13.05
C GLU A 188 15.96 13.06 13.65
N THR A 189 16.73 12.36 14.49
CA THR A 189 17.95 12.88 15.13
C THR A 189 19.23 12.42 14.45
N CYS A 190 19.15 11.92 13.21
CA CYS A 190 20.31 11.45 12.46
C CYS A 190 21.32 12.60 12.27
N ASP A 191 22.53 12.41 12.79
CA ASP A 191 23.63 13.35 12.61
C ASP A 191 24.27 13.23 11.22
N GLU A 192 25.25 14.09 10.95
CA GLU A 192 25.94 14.15 9.65
C GLU A 192 26.84 12.94 9.40
N CYS A 193 27.31 12.26 10.45
CA CYS A 193 28.26 11.15 10.35
C CYS A 193 27.59 9.77 10.46
N THR A 194 26.26 9.73 10.47
CA THR A 194 25.47 8.51 10.70
C THR A 194 24.65 8.13 9.48
N ALA A 195 24.70 6.85 9.11
CA ALA A 195 23.79 6.23 8.16
C ALA A 195 22.87 5.24 8.89
N ILE A 196 21.58 5.27 8.57
CA ILE A 196 20.58 4.35 9.10
C ILE A 196 20.12 3.47 7.96
N VAL A 197 20.19 2.15 8.11
CA VAL A 197 19.86 1.20 7.05
C VAL A 197 18.75 0.26 7.52
N HIS A 198 17.57 0.38 6.93
CA HIS A 198 16.43 -0.47 7.21
C HIS A 198 16.29 -1.52 6.10
N VAL A 199 16.31 -2.80 6.46
CA VAL A 199 16.32 -3.92 5.52
C VAL A 199 15.29 -4.99 5.86
N ASP A 200 14.82 -5.66 4.80
CA ASP A 200 14.05 -6.90 4.90
C ASP A 200 14.18 -7.73 3.61
N PHE A 201 13.93 -9.04 3.72
CA PHE A 201 13.76 -9.90 2.55
C PHE A 201 12.33 -9.79 2.04
N SER A 202 12.17 -9.42 0.77
CA SER A 202 10.87 -9.54 0.11
C SER A 202 10.59 -10.99 -0.24
N GLU A 203 9.31 -11.34 -0.37
CA GLU A 203 8.91 -12.62 -0.96
C GLU A 203 9.60 -12.81 -2.31
N SER A 204 10.16 -14.01 -2.54
CA SER A 204 10.85 -14.34 -3.78
C SER A 204 9.94 -14.12 -4.99
N TRP A 205 10.48 -13.50 -6.03
CA TRP A 205 9.76 -13.29 -7.28
C TRP A 205 10.00 -14.48 -8.21
N ARG A 206 8.93 -15.04 -8.78
CA ARG A 206 9.05 -16.16 -9.72
C ARG A 206 9.30 -15.63 -11.12
N CYS A 207 10.30 -16.15 -11.81
CA CYS A 207 10.53 -15.88 -13.23
C CYS A 207 9.30 -16.27 -14.08
N LYS A 208 9.06 -15.50 -15.14
CA LYS A 208 7.88 -15.61 -16.00
C LYS A 208 8.26 -15.32 -17.45
N TYR A 209 7.59 -16.01 -18.37
CA TYR A 209 7.56 -15.59 -19.77
C TYR A 209 6.39 -14.64 -20.02
N GLN A 210 6.47 -13.83 -21.06
CA GLN A 210 5.32 -13.05 -21.51
C GLN A 210 4.16 -13.97 -21.94
N SER A 211 4.47 -15.00 -22.73
CA SER A 211 3.49 -15.97 -23.19
C SER A 211 3.88 -17.36 -22.70
N GLU A 212 3.09 -17.89 -21.77
CA GLU A 212 3.30 -19.22 -21.22
C GLU A 212 2.30 -20.21 -21.81
N VAL A 213 2.79 -21.33 -22.32
CA VAL A 213 1.93 -22.49 -22.58
C VAL A 213 1.39 -23.02 -21.25
N GLN A 214 0.18 -23.58 -21.24
CA GLN A 214 -0.47 -24.06 -20.01
C GLN A 214 0.42 -25.02 -19.19
N ALA A 215 1.24 -25.85 -19.86
CA ALA A 215 2.21 -26.73 -19.21
C ALA A 215 3.36 -25.98 -18.49
N CYS A 216 3.77 -24.80 -18.99
CA CYS A 216 4.77 -23.95 -18.36
C CYS A 216 4.17 -23.22 -17.14
N HIS A 217 2.95 -22.68 -17.30
CA HIS A 217 2.22 -21.97 -16.25
C HIS A 217 1.94 -22.83 -14.99
N PHE A 218 1.65 -24.12 -15.19
CA PHE A 218 1.32 -25.06 -14.09
C PHE A 218 2.42 -26.10 -13.78
N GLY A 219 3.44 -26.28 -14.63
CA GLY A 219 4.30 -27.47 -14.60
C GLY A 219 5.82 -27.23 -14.63
N GLN A 220 6.34 -26.03 -14.92
CA GLN A 220 7.79 -25.78 -14.89
C GLN A 220 8.28 -25.08 -13.61
N ASN A 221 9.41 -25.56 -13.08
CA ASN A 221 10.18 -24.91 -12.03
C ASN A 221 11.04 -23.80 -12.64
N LEU A 222 10.40 -22.70 -13.07
CA LEU A 222 11.15 -21.48 -13.37
C LEU A 222 11.92 -21.01 -12.12
N PRO A 223 13.12 -20.43 -12.28
CA PRO A 223 13.90 -19.91 -11.17
C PRO A 223 13.08 -18.93 -10.31
N GLN A 224 13.39 -18.92 -9.02
CA GLN A 224 12.86 -17.92 -8.10
C GLN A 224 14.00 -16.99 -7.74
N ILE A 225 13.73 -15.69 -7.82
CA ILE A 225 14.67 -14.62 -7.52
C ILE A 225 14.42 -14.16 -6.09
N THR A 226 15.46 -14.21 -5.27
CA THR A 226 15.48 -13.62 -3.94
C THR A 226 15.74 -12.12 -4.06
N LEU A 227 14.90 -11.33 -3.39
CA LEU A 227 15.01 -9.88 -3.34
C LEU A 227 15.27 -9.45 -1.90
N HIS A 228 16.46 -8.92 -1.64
CA HIS A 228 16.76 -8.26 -0.37
C HIS A 228 16.65 -6.75 -0.56
N THR A 229 15.72 -6.14 0.17
CA THR A 229 15.26 -4.77 -0.05
C THR A 229 15.56 -3.91 1.14
N GLY A 230 15.83 -2.63 0.91
CA GLY A 230 16.08 -1.72 2.01
C GLY A 230 16.06 -0.26 1.64
N MET A 231 16.02 0.59 2.66
CA MET A 231 16.17 2.02 2.55
C MET A 231 17.26 2.48 3.50
N TYR A 232 18.16 3.33 3.00
CA TYR A 232 19.10 4.04 3.87
C TYR A 232 18.73 5.51 4.01
N TYR A 233 19.01 6.06 5.19
CA TYR A 233 18.80 7.45 5.55
C TYR A 233 20.11 8.05 6.02
N ILE A 234 20.42 9.24 5.50
CA ILE A 234 21.52 10.10 5.89
C ILE A 234 20.92 11.49 6.10
N LYS A 235 21.56 12.37 6.86
CA LYS A 235 20.99 13.71 7.11
C LYS A 235 20.68 14.44 5.80
N GLY A 236 19.39 14.69 5.55
CA GLY A 236 18.90 15.38 4.35
C GLY A 236 18.68 14.48 3.13
N GLU A 237 19.16 13.24 3.11
CA GLU A 237 19.05 12.33 1.97
C GLU A 237 18.51 10.95 2.36
N LYS A 238 17.86 10.29 1.40
CA LYS A 238 17.42 8.91 1.53
C LYS A 238 17.45 8.23 0.16
N ALA A 239 17.74 6.94 0.13
CA ALA A 239 17.59 6.16 -1.09
C ALA A 239 17.10 4.75 -0.79
N GLY A 240 16.28 4.22 -1.71
CA GLY A 240 15.89 2.82 -1.72
C GLY A 240 16.90 1.99 -2.50
N PHE A 241 17.09 0.74 -2.07
CA PHE A 241 17.90 -0.23 -2.78
C PHE A 241 17.22 -1.60 -2.79
N CYS A 242 17.57 -2.41 -3.78
CA CYS A 242 17.17 -3.79 -3.91
C CYS A 242 18.34 -4.60 -4.47
N THR A 243 18.67 -5.70 -3.81
CA THR A 243 19.67 -6.64 -4.31
C THR A 243 18.96 -7.92 -4.77
N VAL A 244 19.41 -8.43 -5.90
CA VAL A 244 18.78 -9.48 -6.69
C VAL A 244 19.72 -10.68 -6.72
N SER A 245 19.23 -11.86 -6.35
CA SER A 245 20.01 -13.10 -6.42
C SER A 245 19.14 -14.28 -6.82
N GLU A 246 19.71 -15.24 -7.55
CA GLU A 246 19.09 -16.53 -7.83
C GLU A 246 19.26 -17.52 -6.66
N SER A 247 20.18 -17.21 -5.72
CA SER A 247 20.31 -17.98 -4.49
C SER A 247 19.10 -17.79 -3.58
N LYS A 248 18.63 -18.89 -2.98
CA LYS A 248 17.56 -18.88 -1.98
C LYS A 248 18.07 -18.66 -0.55
N ARG A 249 19.38 -18.47 -0.39
CA ARG A 249 19.99 -18.31 0.93
C ARG A 249 19.58 -16.99 1.56
N GLN A 250 19.29 -17.05 2.85
CA GLN A 250 18.94 -15.90 3.69
C GLN A 250 19.66 -16.00 5.04
N ASP A 251 20.77 -16.74 5.08
CA ASP A 251 21.62 -16.85 6.25
C ASP A 251 22.51 -15.61 6.41
N ALA A 252 23.30 -15.58 7.49
CA ALA A 252 24.12 -14.42 7.79
C ALA A 252 25.10 -14.08 6.64
N SER A 253 25.71 -15.07 6.00
CA SER A 253 26.62 -14.83 4.87
C SER A 253 25.90 -14.17 3.71
N ALA A 254 24.73 -14.69 3.32
CA ALA A 254 23.90 -14.07 2.29
C ALA A 254 23.51 -12.63 2.65
N ILE A 255 23.08 -12.37 3.89
CA ILE A 255 22.73 -11.03 4.37
C ILE A 255 23.89 -10.05 4.16
N TRP A 256 25.10 -10.40 4.61
CA TRP A 256 26.25 -9.49 4.48
C TRP A 256 26.70 -9.33 3.03
N THR A 257 26.55 -10.36 2.21
CA THR A 257 26.80 -10.29 0.76
C THR A 257 25.83 -9.30 0.09
N HIS A 258 24.54 -9.37 0.41
CA HIS A 258 23.54 -8.42 -0.07
C HIS A 258 23.79 -6.98 0.43
N MET A 259 24.38 -6.83 1.62
CA MET A 259 24.67 -5.52 2.22
C MET A 259 25.97 -4.88 1.72
N ASP A 260 26.94 -5.68 1.29
CA ASP A 260 28.26 -5.22 0.87
C ASP A 260 28.23 -4.12 -0.22
N PRO A 261 27.57 -4.29 -1.38
CA PRO A 261 27.54 -3.24 -2.41
C PRO A 261 26.84 -1.97 -1.92
N VAL A 262 25.84 -2.12 -1.05
CA VAL A 262 25.09 -0.99 -0.48
C VAL A 262 25.97 -0.18 0.46
N LEU A 263 26.70 -0.86 1.37
CA LEU A 263 27.60 -0.22 2.31
C LEU A 263 28.80 0.44 1.62
N LYS A 264 29.37 -0.22 0.59
CA LYS A 264 30.41 0.37 -0.26
C LYS A 264 29.89 1.61 -0.99
N THR A 265 28.67 1.58 -1.51
CA THR A 265 28.03 2.74 -2.15
C THR A 265 27.84 3.89 -1.17
N ILE A 266 27.35 3.61 0.04
CA ILE A 266 27.22 4.63 1.10
C ILE A 266 28.58 5.24 1.43
N LYS A 267 29.62 4.42 1.64
CA LYS A 267 30.95 4.92 2.00
C LYS A 267 31.61 5.70 0.87
N MET A 268 31.43 5.28 -0.38
CA MET A 268 31.93 5.98 -1.56
C MET A 268 31.25 7.35 -1.75
N LYS A 269 29.92 7.39 -1.63
CA LYS A 269 29.14 8.63 -1.83
C LYS A 269 29.22 9.59 -0.64
N TYR A 270 29.36 9.06 0.58
CA TYR A 270 29.41 9.83 1.83
C TYR A 270 30.60 9.39 2.70
N PRO A 271 31.84 9.77 2.33
CA PRO A 271 33.05 9.31 3.03
C PRO A 271 33.12 9.70 4.51
N HIS A 272 32.44 10.79 4.89
CA HIS A 272 32.36 11.32 6.25
C HIS A 272 31.50 10.48 7.20
N ILE A 273 30.70 9.54 6.68
CA ILE A 273 29.90 8.63 7.51
C ILE A 273 30.85 7.68 8.25
N THR A 274 30.81 7.71 9.59
CA THR A 274 31.60 6.85 10.47
C THR A 274 30.73 5.84 11.22
N THR A 275 29.44 6.10 11.36
CA THR A 275 28.51 5.26 12.14
C THR A 275 27.39 4.69 11.26
N VAL A 276 27.08 3.40 11.44
CA VAL A 276 25.95 2.75 10.75
C VAL A 276 24.98 2.09 11.75
N HIS A 277 23.68 2.31 11.54
CA HIS A 277 22.60 1.75 12.35
C HIS A 277 21.66 0.90 11.48
N PHE A 278 21.79 -0.42 11.58
CA PHE A 278 20.91 -1.37 10.91
C PHE A 278 19.59 -1.53 11.66
N TRP A 279 18.51 -1.71 10.91
CA TRP A 279 17.18 -2.03 11.38
C TRP A 279 16.57 -3.14 10.54
N SER A 280 16.07 -4.19 11.17
CA SER A 280 15.39 -5.31 10.49
C SER A 280 14.39 -5.98 11.42
N ASP A 281 13.57 -6.91 10.90
CA ASP A 281 12.89 -7.89 11.78
C ASP A 281 13.93 -8.83 12.44
N GLY A 282 13.50 -9.59 13.44
CA GLY A 282 14.33 -10.48 14.23
C GLY A 282 14.16 -11.99 14.01
N PRO A 283 13.84 -12.54 12.82
CA PRO A 283 13.77 -13.98 12.64
C PRO A 283 15.14 -14.64 12.88
N SER A 284 15.16 -15.71 13.68
CA SER A 284 16.41 -16.35 14.10
C SER A 284 17.14 -17.07 12.98
N LYS A 285 16.45 -17.41 11.88
CA LYS A 285 17.09 -18.03 10.71
C LYS A 285 17.85 -17.01 9.85
N GLN A 286 17.53 -15.71 9.97
CA GLN A 286 18.09 -14.65 9.13
C GLN A 286 18.88 -13.65 9.98
N TYR A 287 18.28 -12.55 10.44
CA TYR A 287 18.99 -11.43 11.05
C TYR A 287 19.39 -11.65 12.52
N LYS A 288 18.65 -12.45 13.29
CA LYS A 288 18.83 -12.55 14.75
C LYS A 288 19.52 -13.84 15.19
N ASN A 289 20.79 -14.01 14.80
CA ASN A 289 21.58 -15.18 15.16
C ASN A 289 23.05 -14.87 15.43
N LYS A 290 23.76 -15.87 15.98
CA LYS A 290 25.17 -15.79 16.38
C LYS A 290 26.12 -15.44 15.22
N LYS A 291 25.84 -15.91 14.00
CA LYS A 291 26.68 -15.64 12.81
C LYS A 291 26.54 -14.18 12.40
N ASN A 292 25.31 -13.64 12.38
CA ASN A 292 25.09 -12.24 12.07
C ASN A 292 25.74 -11.32 13.12
N PHE A 293 25.69 -11.69 14.41
CA PHE A 293 26.34 -10.93 15.48
C PHE A 293 27.87 -10.93 15.33
N TYR A 294 28.45 -12.04 14.88
CA TYR A 294 29.89 -12.13 14.61
C TYR A 294 30.29 -11.20 13.45
N PHE A 295 29.56 -11.24 12.33
CA PHE A 295 29.84 -10.34 11.22
C PHE A 295 29.65 -8.87 11.59
N LEU A 296 28.63 -8.52 12.38
CA LEU A 296 28.42 -7.16 12.86
C LEU A 296 29.61 -6.61 13.66
N SER A 297 30.38 -7.46 14.34
CA SER A 297 31.57 -7.01 15.08
C SER A 297 32.79 -6.71 14.22
N GLY A 298 32.87 -7.25 13.00
CA GLY A 298 34.08 -7.15 12.16
C GLY A 298 33.86 -6.54 10.79
N ILE A 299 32.79 -6.89 10.07
CA ILE A 299 32.61 -6.44 8.68
C ILE A 299 32.48 -4.92 8.56
N PRO A 300 31.69 -4.20 9.39
CA PRO A 300 31.59 -2.74 9.25
C PRO A 300 32.92 -2.01 9.37
N SER A 301 33.83 -2.45 10.25
CA SER A 301 35.14 -1.80 10.40
C SER A 301 36.02 -2.01 9.18
N THR A 302 35.96 -3.18 8.54
CA THR A 302 36.67 -3.42 7.26
C THR A 302 36.18 -2.53 6.12
N LEU A 303 34.94 -2.03 6.19
CA LEU A 303 34.33 -1.10 5.23
C LEU A 303 34.51 0.37 5.64
N GLY A 304 35.27 0.66 6.70
CA GLY A 304 35.57 2.02 7.15
C GLY A 304 34.50 2.66 8.04
N PHE A 305 33.62 1.87 8.68
CA PHE A 305 32.73 2.34 9.74
C PHE A 305 33.37 2.12 11.12
N GLU A 306 33.48 3.17 11.92
CA GLU A 306 34.01 3.10 13.28
C GLU A 306 33.03 2.45 14.26
N ARG A 307 31.73 2.62 14.02
CA ARG A 307 30.66 2.14 14.91
C ARG A 307 29.53 1.51 14.10
N ALA A 308 29.06 0.35 14.54
CA ALA A 308 27.91 -0.31 13.95
C ALA A 308 26.93 -0.77 15.03
N THR A 309 25.63 -0.62 14.77
CA THR A 309 24.59 -1.23 15.62
C THR A 309 23.55 -1.93 14.75
N TRP A 310 22.94 -2.98 15.28
CA TRP A 310 21.81 -3.66 14.67
C TRP A 310 20.64 -3.68 15.64
N ASN A 311 19.53 -3.10 15.21
CA ASN A 311 18.31 -2.94 15.98
C ASN A 311 17.23 -3.86 15.39
N PHE A 312 16.44 -4.50 16.26
CA PHE A 312 15.44 -5.48 15.85
C PHE A 312 14.04 -4.99 16.15
N PHE A 313 13.19 -4.92 15.13
CA PHE A 313 11.76 -4.76 15.34
C PHE A 313 11.18 -5.98 16.08
N PRO A 314 10.11 -5.81 16.86
CA PRO A 314 9.38 -6.93 17.43
C PRO A 314 8.73 -7.76 16.33
N THR A 315 8.62 -9.07 16.58
CA THR A 315 8.08 -10.05 15.64
C THR A 315 6.70 -9.66 15.13
N SER A 316 6.44 -9.93 13.84
CA SER A 316 5.11 -9.82 13.20
C SER A 316 4.52 -8.40 13.14
N HIS A 317 5.40 -7.40 13.22
CA HIS A 317 5.11 -5.99 12.94
C HIS A 317 6.04 -5.50 11.82
N GLY A 318 5.82 -6.02 10.61
CA GLY A 318 6.74 -5.84 9.47
C GLY A 318 6.02 -5.32 8.24
N LYS A 319 5.57 -4.07 8.26
CA LYS A 319 5.38 -3.32 7.02
C LYS A 319 6.19 -2.04 7.13
N GLY A 320 7.40 -2.09 6.60
CA GLY A 320 8.37 -1.02 6.58
C GLY A 320 8.58 -0.42 5.19
N ALA A 321 9.53 0.51 5.11
CA ALA A 321 10.01 1.01 3.83
C ALA A 321 10.54 -0.10 2.88
N PRO A 322 11.24 -1.15 3.38
CA PRO A 322 11.68 -2.27 2.53
C PRO A 322 10.55 -2.95 1.78
N ASP A 323 9.41 -3.22 2.44
CA ASP A 323 8.24 -3.86 1.81
C ASP A 323 7.69 -3.03 0.64
N GLY A 324 7.64 -1.71 0.79
CA GLY A 324 7.22 -0.79 -0.27
C GLY A 324 8.16 -0.81 -1.48
N ILE A 325 9.47 -0.93 -1.24
CA ILE A 325 10.49 -1.07 -2.28
C ILE A 325 10.32 -2.42 -2.99
N GLY A 326 10.24 -3.53 -2.24
CA GLY A 326 10.01 -4.86 -2.81
C GLY A 326 8.73 -4.93 -3.64
N GLY A 327 7.64 -4.36 -3.13
CA GLY A 327 6.38 -4.26 -3.87
C GLY A 327 6.47 -3.39 -5.12
N THR A 328 7.33 -2.37 -5.16
CA THR A 328 7.55 -1.54 -6.35
C THR A 328 8.39 -2.28 -7.38
N VAL A 329 9.51 -2.88 -6.97
CA VAL A 329 10.38 -3.68 -7.84
C VAL A 329 9.61 -4.83 -8.50
N LYS A 330 8.83 -5.59 -7.72
CA LYS A 330 8.00 -6.69 -8.25
C LYS A 330 6.94 -6.21 -9.23
N ARG A 331 6.22 -5.12 -8.91
CA ARG A 331 5.23 -4.54 -9.84
C ARG A 331 5.85 -4.07 -11.15
N THR A 332 7.06 -3.48 -11.10
CA THR A 332 7.78 -3.09 -12.31
C THR A 332 8.13 -4.33 -13.14
N ALA A 333 8.66 -5.39 -12.51
CA ALA A 333 8.95 -6.63 -13.20
C ALA A 333 7.69 -7.27 -13.81
N ASP A 334 6.59 -7.35 -13.07
CA ASP A 334 5.31 -7.88 -13.57
C ASP A 334 4.77 -7.05 -14.74
N ASN A 335 4.85 -5.72 -14.67
CA ASN A 335 4.45 -4.83 -15.77
C ASN A 335 5.32 -5.00 -17.01
N LEU A 336 6.62 -5.26 -16.84
CA LEU A 336 7.52 -5.54 -17.95
C LEU A 336 7.13 -6.83 -18.66
N VAL A 337 6.83 -7.88 -17.87
CA VAL A 337 6.32 -9.14 -18.41
C VAL A 337 5.09 -8.86 -19.25
N LEU A 338 4.04 -8.27 -18.66
CA LEU A 338 2.78 -7.93 -19.34
C LEU A 338 2.95 -7.13 -20.65
N ARG A 339 4.03 -6.35 -20.78
CA ARG A 339 4.36 -5.53 -21.95
C ARG A 339 5.16 -6.27 -23.03
N GLY A 340 5.33 -7.59 -22.92
CA GLY A 340 6.02 -8.36 -23.96
C GLY A 340 7.39 -8.89 -23.57
N ASN A 341 7.84 -8.74 -22.31
CA ASN A 341 9.21 -9.09 -21.93
C ASN A 341 9.29 -10.43 -21.21
N ASP A 342 10.20 -11.28 -21.65
CA ASP A 342 10.58 -12.44 -20.85
C ASP A 342 11.57 -12.03 -19.75
N LEU A 343 11.33 -12.53 -18.53
CA LEU A 343 12.16 -12.34 -17.34
C LEU A 343 12.45 -13.72 -16.74
N THR A 344 13.50 -14.36 -17.27
CA THR A 344 13.80 -15.78 -17.06
C THR A 344 14.84 -16.05 -15.97
N ASP A 345 15.69 -15.08 -15.68
CA ASP A 345 16.84 -15.21 -14.79
C ASP A 345 17.12 -13.88 -14.06
N GLY A 346 17.98 -13.95 -13.06
CA GLY A 346 18.28 -12.80 -12.20
C GLY A 346 19.01 -11.65 -12.91
N LYS A 347 19.80 -11.92 -13.96
CA LYS A 347 20.53 -10.89 -14.70
C LYS A 347 19.60 -10.13 -15.63
N THR A 348 18.77 -10.85 -16.38
CA THR A 348 17.72 -10.27 -17.24
C THR A 348 16.73 -9.46 -16.39
N PHE A 349 16.39 -9.95 -15.20
CA PHE A 349 15.58 -9.21 -14.23
C PHE A 349 16.24 -7.88 -13.85
N LEU A 350 17.51 -7.91 -13.43
CA LEU A 350 18.23 -6.70 -13.04
C LEU A 350 18.26 -5.68 -14.19
N GLU A 351 18.68 -6.10 -15.38
CA GLU A 351 18.84 -5.24 -16.55
C GLU A 351 17.53 -4.54 -16.92
N LYS A 352 16.45 -5.31 -17.15
CA LYS A 352 15.18 -4.71 -17.60
C LYS A 352 14.51 -3.86 -16.52
N VAL A 353 14.58 -4.29 -15.25
CA VAL A 353 13.96 -3.55 -14.14
C VAL A 353 14.74 -2.26 -13.86
N SER A 354 16.07 -2.29 -13.88
CA SER A 354 16.89 -1.09 -13.67
C SER A 354 16.68 -0.03 -14.76
N ASN A 355 16.50 -0.44 -16.02
CA ASN A 355 16.16 0.48 -17.12
C ASN A 355 14.78 1.12 -16.95
N SER A 356 13.86 0.46 -16.25
CA SER A 356 12.46 0.86 -16.12
C SER A 356 12.13 1.52 -14.77
N LEU A 357 13.02 1.43 -13.79
CA LEU A 357 12.78 1.89 -12.41
C LEU A 357 13.81 2.95 -12.00
N ARG A 358 13.36 4.21 -11.94
CA ARG A 358 14.19 5.31 -11.43
C ARG A 358 14.03 5.45 -9.92
N GLY A 359 15.12 5.78 -9.23
CA GLY A 359 15.11 6.13 -7.80
C GLY A 359 15.30 4.97 -6.80
N ILE A 360 15.46 3.74 -7.28
CA ILE A 360 15.88 2.57 -6.47
C ILE A 360 17.18 2.05 -7.05
N GLN A 361 18.20 1.85 -6.21
CA GLN A 361 19.46 1.25 -6.60
C GLN A 361 19.30 -0.27 -6.70
N LEU A 362 19.69 -0.88 -7.82
CA LEU A 362 19.66 -2.33 -7.96
C LEU A 362 21.07 -2.92 -8.08
N HIS A 363 21.32 -4.03 -7.40
CA HIS A 363 22.59 -4.77 -7.47
C HIS A 363 22.34 -6.27 -7.67
N TYR A 364 23.19 -6.92 -8.46
CA TYR A 364 23.17 -8.37 -8.63
C TYR A 364 24.13 -9.04 -7.65
N ILE A 365 23.70 -10.15 -7.04
CA ILE A 365 24.49 -10.94 -6.10
C ILE A 365 24.49 -12.40 -6.54
N THR A 366 25.68 -13.00 -6.60
CA THR A 366 25.88 -14.40 -6.98
C THR A 366 26.12 -15.28 -5.76
N GLU A 367 26.06 -16.60 -5.95
CA GLU A 367 26.39 -17.56 -4.89
C GLU A 367 27.90 -17.53 -4.58
N GLU A 368 28.73 -17.27 -5.59
CA GLU A 368 30.18 -17.10 -5.46
C GLU A 368 30.53 -15.94 -4.51
N ASP A 369 29.80 -14.84 -4.58
CA ASP A 369 29.97 -13.71 -3.65
C ASP A 369 29.68 -14.13 -2.19
N MET A 370 28.71 -15.03 -1.98
CA MET A 370 28.34 -15.51 -0.64
C MET A 370 29.43 -16.41 -0.03
N GLN A 371 30.15 -17.14 -0.88
CA GLN A 371 31.25 -18.02 -0.43
C GLN A 371 32.38 -17.23 0.23
N ILE A 372 32.58 -15.96 -0.16
CA ILE A 372 33.56 -15.07 0.47
C ILE A 372 33.24 -14.88 1.96
N TYR A 373 31.97 -14.67 2.30
CA TYR A 373 31.52 -14.52 3.68
C TYR A 373 31.48 -15.86 4.42
N ASP A 374 31.15 -16.96 3.74
CA ASP A 374 31.21 -18.29 4.34
C ASP A 374 32.61 -18.64 4.81
N ALA A 375 33.63 -18.29 4.02
CA ALA A 375 35.03 -18.50 4.36
C ALA A 375 35.48 -17.74 5.62
N LEU A 376 34.77 -16.68 6.03
CA LEU A 376 35.04 -15.93 7.26
C LEU A 376 34.47 -16.61 8.53
N LEU A 377 33.58 -17.61 8.39
CA LEU A 377 32.98 -18.33 9.52
C LEU A 377 33.82 -19.55 9.94
N ILE A 378 35.11 -19.33 10.20
CA ILE A 378 36.10 -20.40 10.39
C ILE A 378 35.96 -21.11 11.75
N GLN A 379 35.35 -20.47 12.75
CA GLN A 379 35.30 -20.98 14.12
C GLN A 379 33.88 -21.40 14.57
N PRO A 380 33.76 -22.42 15.44
CA PRO A 380 32.50 -22.78 16.05
C PRO A 380 32.02 -21.67 17.00
N LEU A 381 31.13 -20.82 16.50
CA LEU A 381 30.54 -19.73 17.29
C LEU A 381 29.62 -20.27 18.38
N LYS A 382 29.76 -19.76 19.60
CA LYS A 382 28.82 -20.02 20.70
C LYS A 382 27.54 -19.21 20.51
N GLN A 383 26.40 -19.81 20.87
CA GLN A 383 25.13 -19.10 20.84
C GLN A 383 25.06 -18.11 22.01
N VAL A 384 24.59 -16.90 21.74
CA VAL A 384 24.37 -15.89 22.78
C VAL A 384 23.10 -16.26 23.58
N PRO A 385 23.18 -16.40 24.91
CA PRO A 385 22.00 -16.66 25.74
C PRO A 385 20.92 -15.61 25.53
N LEU A 386 19.65 -16.03 25.62
CA LEU A 386 18.50 -15.14 25.49
C LEU A 386 18.47 -14.31 24.20
N THR A 387 19.06 -14.81 23.09
CA THR A 387 19.10 -14.12 21.79
C THR A 387 17.74 -13.55 21.38
N ARG A 388 16.64 -14.26 21.65
CA ARG A 388 15.27 -13.80 21.30
C ARG A 388 14.86 -12.51 22.02
N GLN A 389 15.39 -12.22 23.20
CA GLN A 389 15.08 -11.02 24.00
C GLN A 389 15.99 -9.81 23.66
N ILE A 390 17.00 -9.99 22.81
CA ILE A 390 17.91 -8.90 22.41
C ILE A 390 17.20 -7.95 21.45
N HIS A 391 17.15 -6.65 21.74
CA HIS A 391 16.50 -5.66 20.87
C HIS A 391 17.47 -4.74 20.13
N GLN A 392 18.73 -4.71 20.59
CA GLN A 392 19.82 -3.98 19.96
C GLN A 392 21.13 -4.74 20.21
N ARG A 393 21.99 -4.78 19.19
CA ARG A 393 23.37 -5.26 19.27
C ARG A 393 24.32 -4.20 18.77
N THR A 394 25.44 -4.00 19.48
CA THR A 394 26.53 -3.11 19.06
C THR A 394 27.71 -3.93 18.57
N GLY A 395 28.32 -3.52 17.46
CA GLY A 395 29.63 -4.00 17.01
C GLY A 395 30.71 -3.04 17.52
N SER A 396 31.76 -3.59 18.13
CA SER A 396 32.98 -2.85 18.48
C SER A 396 34.19 -3.65 17.99
N SER A 397 35.15 -2.96 17.37
CA SER A 397 36.42 -3.54 16.91
C SER A 397 37.49 -3.60 18.00
N THR A 398 37.27 -2.98 19.16
CA THR A 398 38.30 -2.79 20.19
C THR A 398 38.53 -4.00 21.09
N ASP A 399 37.71 -5.04 21.00
CA ASP A 399 37.81 -6.16 21.93
C ASP A 399 38.15 -7.46 21.20
N ASN A 400 39.35 -7.99 21.47
CA ASN A 400 39.77 -9.36 21.12
C ASN A 400 38.88 -10.46 21.77
N TYR A 401 37.82 -10.06 22.45
CA TYR A 401 36.64 -10.82 22.82
C TYR A 401 35.45 -9.90 22.61
N PRO A 402 34.46 -10.20 21.74
CA PRO A 402 33.38 -9.25 21.44
C PRO A 402 32.66 -8.82 22.73
N ALA A 403 32.97 -7.64 23.30
CA ALA A 403 32.39 -7.24 24.56
C ALA A 403 30.89 -7.07 24.37
N PHE A 404 30.13 -7.88 25.10
CA PHE A 404 28.70 -8.04 24.89
C PHE A 404 27.93 -6.96 25.64
N ALA A 405 27.62 -5.84 24.98
CA ALA A 405 26.57 -4.94 25.44
C ALA A 405 25.24 -5.35 24.78
N ALA A 406 24.37 -6.04 25.52
CA ALA A 406 22.97 -6.21 25.15
C ALA A 406 22.16 -5.19 25.96
N ARG A 407 21.62 -4.15 25.31
CA ARG A 407 20.68 -3.23 25.96
C ARG A 407 19.27 -3.79 25.82
N CYS A 408 18.71 -4.25 26.93
CA CYS A 408 17.27 -4.45 27.07
C CYS A 408 16.66 -3.13 27.55
N TRP A 409 15.86 -2.46 26.73
CA TRP A 409 15.14 -1.23 27.10
C TRP A 409 13.88 -1.52 27.93
N PHE A 410 13.99 -2.47 28.86
CA PHE A 410 12.95 -2.78 29.85
C PHE A 410 13.59 -2.75 31.24
N ALA A 411 13.76 -1.55 31.77
CA ALA A 411 13.98 -1.34 33.19
C ALA A 411 13.01 -0.24 33.65
N CYS A 412 11.79 -0.65 33.99
CA CYS A 412 10.98 0.10 34.94
C CYS A 412 10.04 -0.87 35.66
N ALA A 413 10.51 -1.38 36.81
CA ALA A 413 9.75 -1.57 38.06
C ALA A 413 10.49 -2.54 39.02
N SER A 414 11.66 -2.14 39.53
CA SER A 414 12.19 -2.45 40.89
C SER A 414 13.69 -2.11 41.01
N VAL A 415 14.01 -1.16 41.90
CA VAL A 415 15.31 -0.54 42.28
C VAL A 415 16.11 -1.45 43.28
N PRO A 416 17.42 -1.29 43.65
CA PRO A 416 18.52 -0.33 43.30
C PRO A 416 19.84 -1.03 42.82
N GLN A 417 20.96 -0.41 42.39
CA GLN A 417 21.83 0.63 42.99
C GLN A 417 22.81 1.26 41.94
N HIS A 418 23.01 2.59 42.06
CA HIS A 418 24.13 3.45 41.65
C HIS A 418 24.79 3.23 40.26
N SER A 419 24.71 4.18 39.33
CA SER A 419 25.40 5.48 39.46
C SER A 419 24.74 6.55 38.58
N PHE A 420 24.59 7.73 39.19
CA PHE A 420 24.05 8.95 38.61
C PHE A 420 25.02 9.60 37.62
N PHE A 421 24.47 10.18 36.55
CA PHE A 421 24.88 11.51 36.12
C PHE A 421 23.61 12.33 35.91
N HIS A 422 23.37 13.25 36.85
CA HIS A 422 22.40 14.33 36.74
C HIS A 422 22.92 15.36 35.73
N ASP A 423 22.07 15.78 34.79
CA ASP A 423 21.61 17.18 34.77
C ASP A 423 20.51 17.35 33.71
N TYR A 424 19.28 17.46 34.20
CA TYR A 424 18.13 18.00 33.49
C TYR A 424 17.73 19.27 34.22
N PRO A 425 17.56 20.41 33.52
CA PRO A 425 16.61 21.42 33.95
C PRO A 425 15.28 21.20 33.22
N GLU A 426 14.25 20.85 33.99
CA GLU A 426 12.86 20.99 33.57
C GLU A 426 12.48 22.48 33.49
N LYS A 427 11.94 22.91 32.35
CA LYS A 427 10.61 23.56 32.23
C LYS A 427 10.29 23.86 30.76
N PRO A 428 9.01 23.74 30.33
CA PRO A 428 8.60 23.93 28.95
C PRO A 428 8.39 25.42 28.64
N GLN A 429 9.23 26.00 27.78
CA GLN A 429 8.95 27.31 27.18
C GLN A 429 8.25 27.14 25.82
N SER A 430 7.07 27.75 25.73
CA SER A 430 6.19 27.82 24.58
C SER A 430 6.79 28.67 23.46
N HIS A 431 7.57 28.06 22.57
CA HIS A 431 7.96 28.72 21.33
C HIS A 431 7.01 28.34 20.18
N LYS A 432 6.31 29.36 19.67
CA LYS A 432 5.51 29.32 18.43
C LYS A 432 6.38 28.76 17.29
N ARG A 433 6.12 27.50 16.90
CA ARG A 433 6.78 26.85 15.76
C ARG A 433 6.36 27.52 14.46
N ARG A 434 7.28 28.18 13.79
CA ARG A 434 7.14 28.56 12.37
C ARG A 434 7.37 27.28 11.55
N ALA A 435 6.34 26.85 10.82
CA ALA A 435 6.37 25.60 10.05
C ALA A 435 7.40 25.69 8.91
N LYS A 436 8.47 24.88 8.99
CA LYS A 436 9.31 24.58 7.82
C LYS A 436 8.63 23.46 7.02
N LYS A 437 8.43 23.69 5.71
CA LYS A 437 7.88 22.72 4.75
C LYS A 437 8.71 21.42 4.79
N ARG A 438 8.05 20.26 4.76
CA ARG A 438 8.71 18.94 4.75
C ARG A 438 9.23 18.63 3.33
N PRO A 439 10.38 17.91 3.19
CA PRO A 439 11.02 17.63 1.90
C PRO A 439 10.15 16.89 0.86
N LEU A 440 9.20 16.08 1.31
CA LEU A 440 8.29 15.34 0.41
C LEU A 440 7.32 16.27 -0.34
N ALA A 441 6.94 17.41 0.27
CA ALA A 441 6.09 18.39 -0.39
C ALA A 441 6.87 19.19 -1.43
N VAL A 442 8.16 19.46 -1.17
CA VAL A 442 9.05 20.16 -2.11
C VAL A 442 9.37 19.28 -3.33
N LEU A 443 9.58 17.98 -3.12
CA LEU A 443 9.79 17.01 -4.19
C LEU A 443 8.56 16.86 -5.12
N ILE A 444 7.35 16.89 -4.56
CA ILE A 444 6.11 16.85 -5.37
C ILE A 444 5.92 18.18 -6.12
N GLU A 445 6.19 19.31 -5.46
CA GLU A 445 6.09 20.68 -6.03
C GLU A 445 7.19 20.94 -7.10
N GLU A 446 8.33 20.24 -7.05
CA GLU A 446 9.41 20.26 -8.07
C GLU A 446 9.17 19.27 -9.22
N MET A 447 8.51 18.14 -8.96
CA MET A 447 8.07 17.20 -10.00
C MET A 447 6.92 17.79 -10.82
N GLU A 448 5.96 18.47 -10.18
CA GLU A 448 4.85 19.17 -10.84
C GLU A 448 5.31 20.43 -11.63
N LYS A 449 6.52 20.96 -11.36
CA LYS A 449 7.11 22.08 -12.09
C LYS A 449 7.96 21.69 -13.29
N LYS A 450 8.32 20.41 -13.45
CA LYS A 450 9.12 19.92 -14.58
C LYS A 450 8.28 19.40 -15.75
N ASP A 451 6.97 19.24 -15.57
CA ASP A 451 6.04 18.85 -16.64
C ASP A 451 5.49 20.06 -17.44
N SER A 452 6.02 21.27 -17.20
CA SER A 452 5.56 22.52 -17.86
C SER A 452 6.58 23.19 -18.78
N GLU A 453 7.68 22.52 -19.12
CA GLU A 453 8.56 22.95 -20.22
C GLU A 453 8.27 22.11 -21.46
N GLY A 454 7.65 22.77 -22.43
CA GLY A 454 7.01 22.16 -23.59
C GLY A 454 7.95 21.39 -24.52
N ILE A 455 7.46 20.24 -24.95
CA ILE A 455 7.85 19.63 -26.22
C ILE A 455 6.69 19.95 -27.17
N GLU A 456 6.92 20.90 -28.09
CA GLU A 456 6.10 21.02 -29.30
C GLU A 456 6.41 19.80 -30.17
N GLU A 457 5.60 18.75 -30.03
CA GLU A 457 5.51 17.71 -31.04
C GLU A 457 4.46 18.17 -32.07
N GLU A 458 4.88 18.28 -33.33
CA GLU A 458 4.02 18.30 -34.50
C GLU A 458 3.20 16.99 -34.54
N TRP A 459 1.88 17.10 -34.49
CA TRP A 459 0.97 15.98 -34.71
C TRP A 459 0.08 16.29 -35.90
N ASP A 460 0.09 15.38 -36.88
CA ASP A 460 -0.63 15.45 -38.14
C ASP A 460 -2.13 15.77 -37.96
N GLU A 461 -2.60 16.84 -38.62
CA GLU A 461 -4.00 17.32 -38.61
C GLU A 461 -5.01 16.36 -39.29
N GLU A 462 -4.62 15.14 -39.69
CA GLU A 462 -5.42 14.28 -40.56
C GLU A 462 -6.42 13.33 -39.84
N LEU A 463 -6.45 13.28 -38.50
CA LEU A 463 -7.21 12.25 -37.74
C LEU A 463 -8.52 12.71 -37.03
N VAL A 464 -9.14 13.83 -37.43
CA VAL A 464 -10.30 14.41 -36.71
C VAL A 464 -11.68 13.98 -37.25
N LYS A 465 -11.76 13.23 -38.36
CA LYS A 465 -13.08 12.80 -38.89
C LYS A 465 -13.48 11.43 -38.31
N GLY A 466 -14.44 11.43 -37.39
CA GLY A 466 -15.11 10.22 -36.93
C GLY A 466 -15.91 9.54 -38.06
N PRO A 467 -16.38 8.28 -37.85
CA PRO A 467 -17.19 7.56 -38.82
C PRO A 467 -18.41 8.36 -39.29
N GLU A 468 -18.86 8.12 -40.52
CA GLU A 468 -20.02 8.81 -41.11
C GLU A 468 -21.25 8.69 -40.20
N GLY A 469 -21.80 9.83 -39.75
CA GLY A 469 -22.92 9.87 -38.81
C GLY A 469 -22.54 10.11 -37.34
N THR A 470 -21.27 10.35 -37.02
CA THR A 470 -20.83 10.73 -35.66
C THR A 470 -20.61 12.25 -35.52
N ILE A 471 -21.13 12.85 -34.45
CA ILE A 471 -21.01 14.31 -34.19
C ILE A 471 -20.49 14.55 -32.78
N LYS A 472 -19.38 15.29 -32.65
CA LYS A 472 -18.84 15.69 -31.34
C LYS A 472 -19.72 16.77 -30.71
N VAL A 473 -20.18 16.53 -29.48
CA VAL A 473 -21.06 17.45 -28.75
C VAL A 473 -20.21 18.38 -27.89
N THR A 474 -20.24 19.68 -28.19
CA THR A 474 -19.50 20.71 -27.43
C THR A 474 -20.40 21.60 -26.57
N THR A 475 -21.71 21.62 -26.85
CA THR A 475 -22.72 22.34 -26.07
C THR A 475 -24.05 21.57 -26.08
N VAL A 476 -24.92 21.77 -25.09
CA VAL A 476 -26.26 21.13 -25.07
C VAL A 476 -27.21 21.66 -26.15
N GLY A 477 -26.92 22.83 -26.75
CA GLY A 477 -27.83 23.49 -27.70
C GLY A 477 -28.07 22.74 -29.01
N GLY A 478 -27.26 21.72 -29.33
CA GLY A 478 -27.44 20.86 -30.50
C GLY A 478 -28.13 19.51 -30.21
N LEU A 479 -28.57 19.29 -28.98
CA LEU A 479 -29.24 18.06 -28.54
C LEU A 479 -30.77 18.25 -28.53
N HIS A 480 -31.48 17.20 -28.89
CA HIS A 480 -32.94 17.14 -28.93
C HIS A 480 -33.42 15.85 -28.26
N GLU A 481 -34.67 15.85 -27.81
CA GLU A 481 -35.32 14.64 -27.29
C GLU A 481 -35.26 13.51 -28.33
N GLY A 482 -34.88 12.32 -27.88
CA GLY A 482 -34.74 11.14 -28.72
C GLY A 482 -33.40 10.94 -29.40
N ASP A 483 -32.45 11.88 -29.26
CA ASP A 483 -31.09 11.73 -29.76
C ASP A 483 -30.35 10.54 -29.12
N TRP A 484 -29.51 9.87 -29.92
CA TRP A 484 -28.64 8.80 -29.46
C TRP A 484 -27.26 9.33 -29.09
N LEU A 485 -26.80 9.02 -27.89
CA LEU A 485 -25.53 9.48 -27.34
C LEU A 485 -24.70 8.31 -26.84
N ALA A 486 -23.38 8.39 -27.04
CA ALA A 486 -22.42 7.61 -26.28
C ALA A 486 -21.92 8.47 -25.13
N VAL A 487 -22.17 8.03 -23.90
CA VAL A 487 -21.93 8.83 -22.68
C VAL A 487 -21.08 8.02 -21.69
N VAL A 488 -20.06 8.66 -21.15
CA VAL A 488 -19.20 8.10 -20.10
C VAL A 488 -19.94 8.10 -18.77
N TYR A 489 -19.98 6.94 -18.12
CA TYR A 489 -20.54 6.73 -16.79
C TYR A 489 -19.80 5.57 -16.10
N ASP A 490 -19.25 5.82 -14.90
CA ASP A 490 -18.48 4.83 -14.10
C ASP A 490 -17.25 4.25 -14.83
N ASP A 491 -16.42 5.13 -15.41
CA ASP A 491 -15.21 4.80 -16.19
C ASP A 491 -15.45 3.88 -17.40
N HIS A 492 -16.71 3.65 -17.77
CA HIS A 492 -17.16 2.95 -18.95
C HIS A 492 -18.05 3.88 -19.78
N TRP A 493 -18.20 3.62 -21.07
CA TRP A 493 -19.18 4.35 -21.87
C TRP A 493 -20.43 3.50 -22.05
N TRP A 494 -21.57 4.18 -22.19
CA TRP A 494 -22.89 3.58 -22.31
C TRP A 494 -23.65 4.25 -23.45
N LEU A 495 -24.47 3.45 -24.13
CA LEU A 495 -25.44 4.00 -25.07
C LEU A 495 -26.60 4.60 -24.28
N ALA A 496 -26.94 5.85 -24.57
CA ALA A 496 -28.01 6.56 -23.92
C ALA A 496 -28.92 7.25 -24.93
N LYS A 497 -30.18 7.43 -24.56
CA LYS A 497 -31.17 8.18 -25.34
C LYS A 497 -31.55 9.45 -24.59
N THR A 498 -31.50 10.59 -25.25
CA THR A 498 -31.88 11.88 -24.64
C THR A 498 -33.38 11.89 -24.33
N ILE A 499 -33.73 12.21 -23.09
CA ILE A 499 -35.12 12.39 -22.63
C ILE A 499 -35.46 13.89 -22.62
N ALA A 500 -34.60 14.72 -22.04
CA ALA A 500 -34.82 16.15 -21.95
C ALA A 500 -33.49 16.91 -21.98
N VAL A 501 -33.53 18.15 -22.44
CA VAL A 501 -32.36 19.04 -22.49
C VAL A 501 -32.66 20.27 -21.64
N ASP A 502 -31.84 20.51 -20.62
CA ASP A 502 -31.93 21.70 -19.78
C ASP A 502 -30.94 22.76 -20.28
N LEU A 503 -31.45 23.70 -21.08
CA LEU A 503 -30.67 24.80 -21.62
C LEU A 503 -30.25 25.82 -20.54
N GLU A 504 -31.01 25.96 -19.44
CA GLU A 504 -30.71 26.89 -18.34
C GLU A 504 -29.49 26.40 -17.53
N HIS A 505 -29.41 25.10 -17.25
CA HIS A 505 -28.36 24.49 -16.44
C HIS A 505 -27.23 23.83 -17.25
N GLN A 506 -27.36 23.74 -18.58
CA GLN A 506 -26.39 23.09 -19.49
C GLN A 506 -26.23 21.58 -19.23
N ASP A 507 -27.31 20.92 -18.79
CA ASP A 507 -27.35 19.49 -18.48
C ASP A 507 -28.29 18.76 -19.44
N VAL A 508 -28.04 17.48 -19.70
CA VAL A 508 -28.93 16.62 -20.51
C VAL A 508 -29.43 15.46 -19.68
N GLU A 509 -30.75 15.26 -19.63
CA GLU A 509 -31.36 14.08 -19.04
C GLU A 509 -31.35 12.94 -20.07
N VAL A 510 -30.78 11.80 -19.71
CA VAL A 510 -30.62 10.65 -20.60
C VAL A 510 -31.13 9.36 -19.95
N GLU A 511 -31.66 8.45 -20.76
CA GLU A 511 -32.00 7.07 -20.40
C GLU A 511 -30.89 6.13 -20.88
N PHE A 512 -30.22 5.42 -19.97
CA PHE A 512 -29.15 4.47 -20.30
C PHE A 512 -29.69 3.10 -20.71
N LEU A 513 -29.09 2.55 -21.77
CA LEU A 513 -29.31 1.18 -22.22
C LEU A 513 -28.20 0.26 -21.69
N HIS A 514 -28.59 -0.94 -21.29
CA HIS A 514 -27.72 -1.92 -20.64
C HIS A 514 -27.45 -3.13 -21.55
N PRO A 515 -26.30 -3.80 -21.43
CA PRO A 515 -25.98 -5.02 -22.17
C PRO A 515 -27.06 -6.11 -22.04
N HIS A 516 -27.38 -6.75 -23.16
CA HIS A 516 -28.29 -7.88 -23.25
C HIS A 516 -27.51 -9.20 -23.17
N GLY A 517 -27.13 -9.57 -21.94
CA GLY A 517 -26.33 -10.77 -21.70
C GLY A 517 -24.90 -10.63 -22.27
N PRO A 518 -24.23 -11.73 -22.66
CA PRO A 518 -22.84 -11.71 -23.15
C PRO A 518 -22.70 -11.21 -24.60
N THR A 519 -23.74 -10.60 -25.18
CA THR A 519 -23.73 -10.11 -26.56
C THR A 519 -23.59 -8.59 -26.59
N GLU A 520 -23.05 -8.04 -27.68
CA GLU A 520 -22.87 -6.59 -27.92
C GLU A 520 -24.19 -5.80 -28.08
N LYS A 521 -25.33 -6.46 -27.84
CA LYS A 521 -26.66 -5.85 -27.95
C LYS A 521 -27.01 -5.13 -26.67
N VAL A 522 -27.72 -4.01 -26.76
CA VAL A 522 -28.15 -3.22 -25.59
C VAL A 522 -29.66 -3.08 -25.53
N LYS A 523 -30.24 -2.98 -24.33
CA LYS A 523 -31.68 -2.84 -24.09
C LYS A 523 -31.99 -1.90 -22.92
N PRO A 524 -33.18 -1.28 -22.87
CA PRO A 524 -33.64 -0.58 -21.66
C PRO A 524 -33.67 -1.51 -20.44
N LYS A 525 -33.39 -0.94 -19.27
CA LYS A 525 -33.39 -1.68 -17.99
C LYS A 525 -34.81 -2.14 -17.66
N HIS A 526 -34.96 -3.41 -17.28
CA HIS A 526 -36.26 -3.95 -16.92
C HIS A 526 -36.70 -3.46 -15.54
N GLY A 527 -37.92 -2.95 -15.41
CA GLY A 527 -38.44 -2.36 -14.18
C GLY A 527 -38.28 -0.84 -14.15
N ARG A 528 -37.30 -0.33 -13.38
CA ARG A 528 -37.05 1.12 -13.24
C ARG A 528 -36.11 1.59 -14.36
N LYS A 529 -36.58 2.54 -15.17
CA LYS A 529 -35.77 3.23 -16.17
C LYS A 529 -34.52 3.86 -15.53
N ASP A 530 -33.38 3.68 -16.17
CA ASP A 530 -32.11 4.22 -15.71
C ASP A 530 -31.92 5.62 -16.30
N VAL A 531 -32.49 6.61 -15.60
CA VAL A 531 -32.56 8.00 -16.07
C VAL A 531 -31.70 8.87 -15.17
N CYS A 532 -30.84 9.70 -15.75
CA CYS A 532 -30.06 10.68 -15.00
C CYS A 532 -29.70 11.92 -15.83
N PHE A 533 -29.21 12.96 -15.15
CA PHE A 533 -28.59 14.11 -15.79
C PHE A 533 -27.09 13.87 -16.00
N CYS A 534 -26.61 14.13 -17.21
CA CYS A 534 -25.21 14.05 -17.62
C CYS A 534 -24.69 15.43 -18.04
N LEU A 535 -23.41 15.68 -17.77
CA LEU A 535 -22.73 16.89 -18.22
C LEU A 535 -22.27 16.70 -19.68
N VAL A 536 -22.20 17.79 -20.45
CA VAL A 536 -21.71 17.76 -21.84
C VAL A 536 -20.33 17.12 -21.96
N LYS A 537 -19.45 17.36 -20.99
CA LYS A 537 -18.09 16.80 -20.97
C LYS A 537 -18.06 15.26 -20.90
N ASP A 538 -19.13 14.64 -20.38
CA ASP A 538 -19.23 13.19 -20.24
C ASP A 538 -19.79 12.56 -21.53
N ILE A 539 -20.29 13.35 -22.49
CA ILE A 539 -20.72 12.88 -23.80
C ILE A 539 -19.49 12.67 -24.69
N ILE A 540 -19.30 11.45 -25.18
CA ILE A 540 -18.26 11.12 -26.16
C ILE A 540 -18.67 11.69 -27.51
N VAL A 541 -19.85 11.29 -27.98
CA VAL A 541 -20.34 11.58 -29.33
C VAL A 541 -21.85 11.40 -29.44
N LYS A 542 -22.49 12.15 -30.35
CA LYS A 542 -23.87 11.97 -30.80
C LYS A 542 -23.90 11.11 -32.07
N LEU A 543 -24.84 10.17 -32.13
CA LEU A 543 -24.96 9.17 -33.18
C LEU A 543 -26.17 9.46 -34.08
N MET A 544 -25.93 9.64 -35.38
CA MET A 544 -26.93 9.99 -36.39
C MET A 544 -26.81 9.14 -37.65
N GLY A 545 -27.90 9.00 -38.41
CA GLY A 545 -27.89 8.34 -39.72
C GLY A 545 -27.37 6.91 -39.65
N LYS A 546 -26.30 6.62 -40.40
CA LYS A 546 -25.66 5.29 -40.45
C LYS A 546 -25.05 4.86 -39.11
N ALA A 547 -24.72 5.81 -38.22
CA ALA A 547 -24.18 5.52 -36.90
C ALA A 547 -25.28 5.31 -35.84
N SER A 548 -26.55 5.57 -36.15
CA SER A 548 -27.65 5.37 -35.21
C SER A 548 -27.84 3.88 -34.88
N PRO A 549 -28.11 3.53 -33.61
CA PRO A 549 -28.35 2.15 -33.20
C PRO A 549 -29.52 1.49 -33.95
N VAL A 550 -29.29 0.28 -34.45
CA VAL A 550 -30.29 -0.48 -35.22
C VAL A 550 -31.12 -1.34 -34.27
N GLN A 551 -32.43 -1.11 -34.25
CA GLN A 551 -33.37 -1.88 -33.43
C GLN A 551 -33.69 -3.25 -34.04
N SER A 552 -33.76 -4.28 -33.20
CA SER A 552 -34.25 -5.62 -33.56
C SER A 552 -35.75 -5.61 -33.88
N ARG A 553 -36.18 -6.39 -34.88
CA ARG A 553 -37.56 -6.42 -35.40
C ARG A 553 -38.65 -6.75 -34.38
N THR A 554 -38.30 -7.38 -33.25
CA THR A 554 -39.28 -7.95 -32.31
C THR A 554 -39.16 -7.45 -30.87
N ARG A 555 -38.12 -6.66 -30.53
CA ARG A 555 -37.84 -6.21 -29.15
C ARG A 555 -37.11 -4.87 -29.14
N GLU A 556 -37.18 -4.13 -28.03
CA GLU A 556 -36.34 -2.95 -27.76
C GLU A 556 -34.89 -3.35 -27.46
N ILE A 557 -34.25 -3.97 -28.44
CA ILE A 557 -32.84 -4.38 -28.39
C ILE A 557 -32.16 -3.68 -29.56
N TYR A 558 -31.06 -2.99 -29.28
CA TYR A 558 -30.35 -2.16 -30.24
C TYR A 558 -28.94 -2.71 -30.46
N ASN A 559 -28.43 -2.56 -31.68
CA ASN A 559 -27.06 -2.89 -32.04
C ASN A 559 -26.34 -1.66 -32.60
N ILE A 560 -25.07 -1.50 -32.27
CA ILE A 560 -24.21 -0.42 -32.79
C ILE A 560 -23.35 -1.02 -33.91
N VAL A 561 -23.08 -0.24 -34.95
CA VAL A 561 -22.21 -0.68 -36.05
C VAL A 561 -20.77 -0.84 -35.53
N PRO A 562 -20.05 -1.93 -35.85
CA PRO A 562 -18.71 -2.20 -35.31
C PRO A 562 -17.71 -1.03 -35.46
N ASP A 563 -17.65 -0.40 -36.64
CA ASP A 563 -16.74 0.74 -36.88
C ASP A 563 -17.00 1.94 -35.96
N VAL A 564 -18.26 2.14 -35.56
CA VAL A 564 -18.68 3.20 -34.63
C VAL A 564 -18.32 2.81 -33.20
N MET A 565 -18.50 1.53 -32.85
CA MET A 565 -18.12 0.97 -31.55
C MET A 565 -16.62 1.15 -31.30
N ASP A 566 -15.78 0.73 -32.25
CA ASP A 566 -14.32 0.85 -32.18
C ASP A 566 -13.86 2.30 -32.04
N PHE A 567 -14.53 3.24 -32.70
CA PHE A 567 -14.26 4.66 -32.57
C PHE A 567 -14.58 5.18 -31.16
N ILE A 568 -15.73 4.80 -30.60
CA ILE A 568 -16.14 5.19 -29.25
C ILE A 568 -15.17 4.60 -28.22
N ASP A 569 -14.77 3.34 -28.36
CA ASP A 569 -13.82 2.67 -27.46
C ASP A 569 -12.44 3.35 -27.46
N ARG A 570 -11.93 3.74 -28.64
CA ARG A 570 -10.67 4.50 -28.75
C ARG A 570 -10.77 5.87 -28.08
N GLU A 571 -11.85 6.62 -28.34
CA GLU A 571 -12.01 7.95 -27.76
C GLU A 571 -12.26 7.91 -26.24
N HIS A 572 -12.97 6.88 -25.76
CA HIS A 572 -13.12 6.59 -24.33
C HIS A 572 -11.76 6.32 -23.68
N THR A 573 -10.95 5.44 -24.28
CA THR A 573 -9.60 5.12 -23.80
C THR A 573 -8.70 6.36 -23.78
N ARG A 574 -8.76 7.19 -24.82
CA ARG A 574 -8.04 8.47 -24.87
C ARG A 574 -8.44 9.40 -23.73
N ARG A 575 -9.73 9.50 -23.40
CA ARG A 575 -10.21 10.34 -22.28
C ARG A 575 -9.72 9.84 -20.93
N LEU A 576 -9.69 8.53 -20.71
CA LEU A 576 -9.17 7.93 -19.48
C LEU A 576 -7.66 8.18 -19.25
N LEU A 577 -6.89 8.38 -20.33
CA LEU A 577 -5.44 8.66 -20.24
C LEU A 577 -5.12 10.14 -19.98
N LEU A 578 -6.08 11.05 -20.21
CA LEU A 578 -5.91 12.51 -20.07
C LEU A 578 -6.49 13.09 -18.76
N THR A 579 -7.20 12.29 -17.98
CA THR A 579 -7.78 12.64 -16.66
C THR A 579 -6.99 12.03 -15.51
#